data_AF-A0A392N2J3-F1
#
_entry.id   AF-A0A392N2J3-F1
#
_cell.length_a   1.000
_cell.length_b   1.000
_cell.length_c   1.000
_cell.angle_alpha   90.00
_cell.angle_beta   90.00
_cell.angle_gamma   90.00
#
_symmetry.space_group_name_H-M   'P 1'
#
loop_
_entity.id
_entity.type
_entity.pdbx_description
1 polymer ?
#
loop_
_entity_poly.entity_id
_entity_poly.type
_entity_poly.pdbx_seq_one_letter_code
_entity_poly.pdbx_strand_id
1 'polypeptide(L)'
;EAKVPVKEYAYDEKKVANVQSHLENLVGENYFLNKMAKDAYRSYILAYDSHSMKDIFSVKRLDLQDVAASFCFSNPPNVSININSSKQRKKTRKVDGSRHGFNPNNPYGKRNADDKRQFVRH
;
A
#
# COMPACT_ATOMS: atom_id res chain seq x y z
N GLU A 1 -8.07 -11.35 27.06
CA GLU A 1 -6.76 -11.91 26.64
C GLU A 1 -6.73 -13.39 26.96
N ALA A 2 -6.45 -14.25 25.98
CA ALA A 2 -6.27 -15.67 26.23
C ALA A 2 -4.84 -15.88 26.74
N LYS A 3 -4.68 -16.31 28.00
CA LYS A 3 -3.39 -16.70 28.60
C LYS A 3 -2.94 -18.04 28.01
N VAL A 4 -2.43 -18.00 26.79
CA VAL A 4 -1.81 -19.16 26.14
C VAL A 4 -0.34 -19.22 26.58
N PRO A 5 0.16 -20.34 27.14
CA PRO A 5 1.57 -20.47 27.49
C PRO A 5 2.42 -20.48 26.22
N VAL A 6 3.40 -19.57 26.14
CA VAL A 6 4.36 -19.48 25.04
C VAL A 6 5.55 -20.38 25.35
N LYS A 7 5.96 -21.20 24.39
CA LYS A 7 7.18 -22.01 24.48
C LYS A 7 8.24 -21.36 23.59
N GLU A 8 9.37 -20.98 24.20
CA GLU A 8 10.50 -20.43 23.47
C GLU A 8 11.15 -21.50 22.61
N TYR A 9 11.49 -21.14 21.37
CA TYR A 9 12.20 -22.00 20.44
C TYR A 9 13.67 -21.61 20.44
N ALA A 10 14.54 -22.47 20.98
CA ALA A 10 15.98 -22.28 20.93
C ALA A 10 16.52 -22.80 19.60
N TYR A 11 17.16 -21.92 18.83
CA TYR A 11 17.83 -22.26 17.58
C TYR A 11 19.34 -22.42 17.81
N ASP A 12 19.95 -23.47 17.24
CA ASP A 12 21.39 -23.71 17.31
C ASP A 12 22.11 -22.96 16.18
N GLU A 13 22.75 -21.84 16.52
CA GLU A 13 23.45 -20.96 15.57
C GLU A 13 24.53 -21.70 14.75
N LYS A 14 25.09 -22.79 15.28
CA LYS A 14 26.14 -23.57 14.60
C LYS A 14 25.64 -24.29 13.35
N LYS A 15 24.31 -24.43 13.21
CA LYS A 15 23.66 -25.06 12.05
C LYS A 15 23.26 -24.05 10.98
N VAL A 16 23.40 -22.74 11.24
CA VAL A 16 23.11 -21.71 10.24
C VAL A 16 24.29 -21.62 9.27
N ALA A 17 24.06 -22.03 8.02
CA ALA A 17 25.04 -21.79 6.98
C ALA A 17 25.11 -20.28 6.67
N ASN A 18 26.33 -19.75 6.55
CA ASN A 18 26.54 -18.36 6.14
C ASN A 18 26.30 -18.21 4.63
N VAL A 19 25.04 -18.06 4.24
CA VAL A 19 24.59 -17.97 2.84
C VAL A 19 24.27 -16.55 2.39
N GLN A 20 24.31 -15.58 3.31
CA GLN A 20 23.84 -14.21 3.06
C GLN A 20 24.59 -13.57 1.88
N SER A 21 25.93 -13.57 1.91
CA SER A 21 26.77 -12.98 0.86
C SER A 21 26.57 -13.65 -0.51
N HIS A 22 26.31 -14.96 -0.52
CA HIS A 22 26.07 -15.69 -1.76
C HIS A 22 24.72 -15.30 -2.39
N LEU A 23 23.67 -15.16 -1.57
CA LEU A 23 22.35 -14.74 -2.03
C LEU A 23 22.34 -13.29 -2.51
N GLU A 24 23.03 -12.39 -1.80
CA GLU A 24 23.19 -10.99 -2.21
C GLU A 24 23.87 -10.89 -3.59
N ASN A 25 24.93 -11.65 -3.83
CA ASN A 25 25.58 -11.69 -5.14
C ASN A 25 24.65 -12.23 -6.23
N LEU A 26 23.92 -13.32 -5.95
CA LEU A 26 22.98 -13.92 -6.91
C LEU A 26 21.86 -12.94 -7.32
N VAL A 27 21.30 -12.21 -6.36
CA VAL A 27 20.25 -11.20 -6.60
C VAL A 27 20.82 -9.93 -7.22
N GLY A 28 22.08 -9.59 -6.96
CA GLY A 28 22.78 -8.46 -7.56
C GLY A 28 23.12 -8.69 -9.04
N GLU A 29 23.61 -9.89 -9.38
CA GLU A 29 24.05 -10.24 -10.74
C GLU A 29 22.88 -10.46 -11.71
N ASN A 30 21.78 -11.06 -11.24
CA ASN A 30 20.64 -11.36 -12.09
C ASN A 30 19.62 -10.21 -12.10
N TYR A 31 19.49 -9.56 -13.26
CA TYR A 31 18.53 -8.46 -13.45
C TYR A 31 17.08 -8.81 -13.09
N PHE A 32 16.61 -10.02 -13.44
CA PHE A 32 15.23 -10.43 -13.16
C PHE A 32 15.01 -10.67 -11.67
N LEU A 33 15.96 -11.33 -10.99
CA LEU A 33 15.89 -11.52 -9.54
C LEU A 33 15.95 -10.19 -8.82
N ASN A 34 16.84 -9.28 -9.24
CA ASN A 34 16.92 -7.93 -8.68
C ASN A 34 15.60 -7.18 -8.80
N LYS A 35 14.97 -7.24 -9.98
CA LYS A 35 13.67 -6.60 -10.25
C LYS A 35 12.56 -7.20 -9.38
N MET A 36 12.51 -8.52 -9.25
CA MET A 36 11.53 -9.22 -8.42
C MET A 36 11.74 -8.92 -6.93
N ALA A 37 12.98 -8.90 -6.45
CA ALA A 37 13.31 -8.58 -5.07
C ALA A 37 12.91 -7.13 -4.71
N LYS A 38 13.08 -6.17 -5.64
CA LYS A 38 12.63 -4.78 -5.45
C LYS A 38 11.11 -4.69 -5.34
N ASP A 39 10.39 -5.46 -6.14
CA ASP A 39 8.93 -5.51 -6.11
C ASP A 39 8.42 -6.21 -4.83
N ALA A 40 9.09 -7.27 -4.39
CA ALA A 40 8.83 -7.95 -3.13
C ALA A 40 9.04 -7.01 -1.92
N TYR A 41 10.17 -6.28 -1.88
CA TYR A 41 10.43 -5.27 -0.85
C TYR A 41 9.32 -4.20 -0.81
N ARG A 42 8.89 -3.72 -1.97
CA ARG A 42 7.81 -2.72 -2.07
C ARG A 42 6.48 -3.26 -1.55
N SER A 43 6.10 -4.46 -1.98
CA SER A 43 4.84 -5.09 -1.59
C SER A 43 4.80 -5.42 -0.10
N TYR A 44 5.93 -5.82 0.50
CA TYR A 44 6.06 -6.03 1.94
C TYR A 44 5.74 -4.76 2.74
N ILE A 45 6.36 -3.64 2.37
CA ILE A 45 6.11 -2.36 3.06
C ILE A 45 4.66 -1.89 2.86
N LEU A 46 4.11 -2.07 1.66
CA LEU A 46 2.72 -1.74 1.36
C LEU A 46 1.74 -2.61 2.17
N ALA A 47 2.08 -3.87 2.44
CA ALA A 47 1.28 -4.74 3.30
C ALA A 47 1.25 -4.19 4.74
N TYR A 48 2.39 -3.75 5.28
CA TYR A 48 2.43 -3.06 6.58
C TYR A 48 1.63 -1.75 6.58
N ASP A 49 1.64 -1.00 5.47
CA ASP A 49 0.85 0.24 5.36
C ASP A 49 -0.66 -0.02 5.21
N SER A 50 -1.07 -1.12 4.58
CA SER A 50 -2.49 -1.47 4.45
C SER A 50 -3.08 -2.16 5.69
N HIS A 51 -2.26 -2.70 6.57
CA HIS A 51 -2.74 -3.43 7.73
C HIS A 51 -3.44 -2.52 8.76
N SER A 52 -4.60 -2.94 9.27
CA SER A 52 -5.41 -2.17 10.24
C SER A 52 -4.77 -2.01 11.63
N MET A 53 -4.01 -3.00 12.13
CA MET A 53 -3.42 -2.96 13.47
C MET A 53 -2.09 -2.21 13.47
N LYS A 54 -2.13 -0.88 13.57
CA LYS A 54 -0.94 -0.03 13.52
C LYS A 54 -0.05 -0.10 14.77
N ASP A 55 -0.55 -0.63 15.87
CA ASP A 55 0.25 -0.80 17.09
C ASP A 55 1.34 -1.88 16.92
N ILE A 56 1.03 -2.90 16.12
CA ILE A 56 1.92 -4.03 15.80
C ILE A 56 2.56 -3.82 14.42
N PHE A 57 1.76 -3.47 13.40
CA PHE A 57 2.20 -3.35 12.02
C PHE A 57 2.30 -1.89 11.59
N SER A 58 3.39 -1.23 12.03
CA SER A 58 3.69 0.18 11.69
C SER A 58 4.94 0.27 10.84
N VAL A 59 4.81 0.85 9.63
CA VAL A 59 5.96 1.16 8.76
C VAL A 59 6.94 2.11 9.43
N LYS A 60 6.48 2.98 10.36
CA LYS A 60 7.35 3.93 11.06
C LYS A 60 8.26 3.29 12.10
N ARG A 61 7.89 2.12 12.61
CA ARG A 61 8.67 1.34 13.58
C ARG A 61 9.51 0.25 12.91
N LEU A 62 9.36 0.09 11.60
CA LEU A 62 10.04 -0.93 10.82
C LEU A 62 11.43 -0.43 10.43
N ASP A 63 12.46 -1.22 10.70
CA ASP A 63 13.81 -0.93 10.21
C ASP A 63 13.90 -1.31 8.73
N LEU A 64 14.00 -0.30 7.87
CA LEU A 64 14.06 -0.50 6.42
C LEU A 64 15.38 -1.13 5.97
N GLN A 65 16.46 -1.00 6.75
CA GLN A 65 17.76 -1.55 6.42
C GLN A 65 17.78 -3.07 6.63
N ASP A 66 17.28 -3.54 7.76
CA ASP A 66 17.16 -4.98 8.05
C ASP A 66 16.14 -5.67 7.12
N VAL A 67 15.06 -4.97 6.78
CA VAL A 67 14.10 -5.46 5.78
C VAL A 67 14.78 -5.57 4.42
N ALA A 68 15.60 -4.59 4.02
CA ALA A 68 16.35 -4.67 2.77
C ALA A 68 17.31 -5.87 2.74
N ALA A 69 18.01 -6.14 3.85
CA ALA A 69 18.89 -7.31 3.99
C ALA A 69 18.13 -8.63 3.83
N SER A 70 16.88 -8.69 4.31
CA SER A 70 15.99 -9.86 4.16
C SER A 70 15.62 -10.14 2.69
N PHE A 71 15.64 -9.12 1.83
CA PHE A 71 15.45 -9.25 0.37
C PHE A 71 16.77 -9.30 -0.40
N CYS A 72 17.88 -9.61 0.28
CA CYS A 72 19.22 -9.73 -0.29
C CYS A 72 19.76 -8.42 -0.89
N PHE A 73 19.39 -7.28 -0.30
CA PHE A 73 19.95 -5.98 -0.65
C PHE A 73 20.89 -5.48 0.45
N SER A 74 22.13 -5.14 0.04
CA SER A 74 23.10 -4.52 0.95
C SER A 74 22.69 -3.11 1.40
N ASN A 75 21.99 -2.36 0.55
CA ASN A 75 21.45 -1.04 0.85
C ASN A 75 19.97 -0.98 0.49
N PRO A 76 19.15 -0.23 1.24
CA PRO A 76 17.73 -0.09 0.96
C PRO A 76 17.53 0.46 -0.46
N PRO A 77 16.83 -0.28 -1.34
CA PRO A 77 16.61 0.18 -2.70
C PRO A 77 15.73 1.44 -2.71
N ASN A 78 16.04 2.37 -3.59
CA ASN A 78 15.26 3.59 -3.73
C ASN A 78 13.94 3.29 -4.48
N VAL A 79 12.91 2.90 -3.74
CA VAL A 79 11.60 2.53 -4.28
C VAL A 79 10.57 3.59 -3.92
N SER A 80 9.68 3.93 -4.86
CA SER A 80 8.60 4.88 -4.60
C SER A 80 7.48 4.20 -3.79
N ILE A 81 7.50 4.45 -2.48
CA ILE A 81 6.50 3.92 -1.55
C ILE A 81 5.52 5.06 -1.26
N ASN A 82 4.35 5.00 -1.88
CA ASN A 82 3.23 5.90 -1.57
C ASN A 82 2.56 5.45 -0.27
N ILE A 83 3.27 5.59 0.85
CA ILE A 83 2.74 5.41 2.19
C ILE A 83 1.71 6.54 2.37
N ASN A 84 0.45 6.24 2.72
CA ASN A 84 -0.69 7.18 2.86
C ASN A 84 -1.72 7.28 1.70
N SER A 85 -2.03 6.22 0.96
CA SER A 85 -3.17 6.26 0.02
C SER A 85 -4.55 6.12 0.70
N SER A 86 -4.63 5.68 1.95
CA SER A 86 -5.90 5.47 2.67
C SER A 86 -6.62 6.75 3.12
N LYS A 87 -5.97 7.92 2.98
CA LYS A 87 -6.63 9.24 3.12
C LYS A 87 -6.93 9.89 1.78
N GLN A 88 -6.98 9.14 0.68
CA GLN A 88 -7.84 9.54 -0.44
C GLN A 88 -9.27 9.49 0.07
N ARG A 89 -9.64 10.62 0.69
CA ARG A 89 -10.97 11.16 0.84
C ARG A 89 -11.83 10.49 -0.22
N LYS A 90 -12.85 9.75 0.22
CA LYS A 90 -14.12 9.80 -0.49
C LYS A 90 -14.47 11.29 -0.63
N LYS A 91 -13.88 11.99 -1.60
CA LYS A 91 -14.64 12.88 -2.46
C LYS A 91 -15.56 11.92 -3.22
N THR A 92 -16.53 11.35 -2.49
CA THR A 92 -17.89 11.51 -2.96
C THR A 92 -17.94 12.99 -3.29
N ARG A 93 -17.78 13.33 -4.57
CA ARG A 93 -18.48 14.50 -5.07
C ARG A 93 -19.88 14.24 -4.56
N LYS A 94 -20.27 14.92 -3.48
CA LYS A 94 -21.67 15.16 -3.25
C LYS A 94 -22.06 15.80 -4.57
N VAL A 95 -22.66 15.00 -5.46
CA VAL A 95 -23.40 15.53 -6.58
C VAL A 95 -24.65 16.10 -5.91
N ASP A 96 -24.44 17.16 -5.15
CA ASP A 96 -25.49 18.01 -4.67
C ASP A 96 -25.85 18.85 -5.89
N GLY A 97 -26.78 18.30 -6.67
CA GLY A 97 -26.98 18.73 -8.04
C GLY A 97 -27.40 17.56 -8.90
N SER A 98 -28.56 16.98 -8.57
CA SER A 98 -29.40 16.28 -9.53
C SER A 98 -29.34 17.06 -10.85
N ARG A 99 -28.80 16.45 -11.92
CA ARG A 99 -28.44 17.11 -13.20
C ARG A 99 -29.63 17.72 -13.96
N HIS A 100 -30.79 17.73 -13.33
CA HIS A 100 -32.06 18.18 -13.87
C HIS A 100 -32.90 18.93 -12.81
N GLY A 101 -32.31 19.38 -11.69
CA GLY A 101 -33.05 20.21 -10.70
C GLY A 101 -34.25 19.52 -10.05
N PHE A 102 -34.36 18.19 -10.16
CA PHE A 102 -35.40 17.42 -9.48
C PHE A 102 -35.10 17.40 -7.98
N ASN A 103 -35.97 18.04 -7.22
CA ASN A 103 -35.99 18.00 -5.76
C ASN A 103 -37.46 17.88 -5.29
N PRO A 104 -37.72 17.61 -4.00
CA PRO A 104 -39.08 17.44 -3.49
C PRO A 104 -40.03 18.63 -3.76
N ASN A 105 -39.46 19.84 -3.92
CA ASN A 105 -40.21 21.07 -4.19
C ASN A 105 -40.27 21.43 -5.69
N ASN A 106 -39.60 20.67 -6.57
CA ASN A 106 -39.57 20.85 -8.01
C ASN A 106 -39.59 19.48 -8.73
N PRO A 107 -40.74 18.78 -8.69
CA PRO A 107 -40.87 17.42 -9.19
C PRO A 107 -40.69 17.29 -10.70
N TYR A 108 -40.78 18.40 -11.44
CA TYR A 108 -40.66 18.43 -12.90
C TYR A 108 -39.33 18.97 -13.42
N GLY A 109 -38.38 19.32 -12.53
CA GLY A 109 -36.98 19.56 -12.91
C GLY A 109 -36.79 20.57 -14.04
N LYS A 110 -37.52 21.70 -13.99
CA LYS A 110 -37.38 22.77 -14.99
C LYS A 110 -35.98 23.37 -14.94
N ARG A 111 -35.37 23.56 -16.12
CA ARG A 111 -34.07 24.23 -16.25
C ARG A 111 -34.23 25.72 -15.93
N ASN A 112 -33.22 26.30 -15.29
CA ASN A 112 -33.16 27.75 -15.09
C ASN A 112 -33.05 28.46 -16.44
N ALA A 113 -33.70 29.62 -16.59
CA ALA A 113 -33.74 30.38 -17.85
C ALA A 113 -32.35 30.78 -18.37
N ASP A 114 -31.36 30.89 -17.47
CA ASP A 114 -29.98 31.26 -17.80
C ASP A 114 -29.08 30.06 -18.18
N ASP A 115 -29.58 28.82 -18.17
CA ASP A 115 -28.77 27.64 -18.51
C ASP A 115 -28.65 27.45 -20.03
N LYS A 116 -27.53 27.91 -20.60
CA LYS A 116 -27.22 27.86 -22.05
C LYS A 116 -26.61 26.55 -22.53
N ARG A 117 -26.52 25.51 -21.68
CA ARG A 117 -25.89 24.24 -22.05
C ARG A 117 -26.80 23.43 -22.99
N GLN A 118 -26.31 23.17 -24.20
CA GLN A 118 -26.97 22.33 -25.20
C GLN A 118 -26.42 20.90 -25.12
N PHE A 119 -27.30 19.91 -24.95
CA PHE A 119 -26.93 18.49 -24.99
C PHE A 119 -27.52 17.88 -26.26
N VAL A 120 -26.65 17.50 -27.19
CA VAL A 120 -27.03 16.72 -28.37
C VAL A 120 -27.27 15.28 -27.91
N ARG A 121 -28.44 14.73 -28.20
CA ARG A 121 -28.71 13.29 -28.06
C ARG A 121 -28.33 12.64 -29.38
N HIS A 122 -27.34 11.75 -29.36
CA HIS A 122 -27.01 10.93 -30.52
C HIS A 122 -27.96 9.75 -30.60
#